data_AF-A0A972T936-F1
#
_entry.id   AF-A0A972T936-F1
#
_cell.length_a   1.000
_cell.length_b   1.000
_cell.length_c   1.000
_cell.angle_alpha   90.00
_cell.angle_beta   90.00
_cell.angle_gamma   90.00
#
_symmetry.space_group_name_H-M   'P 1'
#
loop_
_entity.id
_entity.type
_entity.pdbx_description
1 polymer ?
#
loop_
_entity_poly.entity_id
_entity_poly.type
_entity_poly.pdbx_seq_one_letter_code
_entity_poly.pdbx_strand_id
1 'polypeptide(L)'
;MDRENERAVAYLREAVGILQTSLELGRGKQPEFYRVVAAQLRLLLCDTTRRHNRMEDIALAPRAAPGWGLHPLVENRFDASRERLPLADWLAQPLPLGRDQARLTIRRLIRQVCDQDGGAHVDLKEWDAGDLDARREWILGIGEYVLGELEALLAEMGYQKDELR
;
A
#
# COMPACT_ATOMS: atom_id res chain seq x y z
N MET A 1 -3.36 23.25 12.35
CA MET A 1 -3.28 21.79 12.17
C MET A 1 -3.07 21.20 13.55
N ASP A 2 -3.73 20.11 13.93
CA ASP A 2 -3.51 19.50 15.26
C ASP A 2 -2.10 18.88 15.33
N ARG A 3 -1.44 18.89 16.50
CA ARG A 3 -0.09 18.30 16.70
C ARG A 3 -0.05 16.82 16.35
N GLU A 4 -1.15 16.11 16.51
CA GLU A 4 -1.29 14.70 16.11
C GLU A 4 -1.26 14.56 14.58
N ASN A 5 -1.92 15.47 13.86
CA ASN A 5 -1.92 15.49 12.40
C ASN A 5 -0.55 15.87 11.83
N GLU A 6 0.14 16.85 12.43
CA GLU A 6 1.51 17.21 12.03
C GLU A 6 2.49 16.02 12.17
N ARG A 7 2.35 15.24 13.25
CA ARG A 7 3.12 14.00 13.41
C ARG A 7 2.73 12.96 12.35
N ALA A 8 1.44 12.75 12.11
CA ALA A 8 0.97 11.79 11.11
C ALA A 8 1.53 12.11 9.72
N VAL A 9 1.57 13.39 9.34
CA VAL A 9 2.15 13.85 8.07
C VAL A 9 3.66 13.63 8.01
N ALA A 10 4.40 13.90 9.10
CA ALA A 10 5.83 13.61 9.14
C ALA A 10 6.13 12.12 8.97
N TYR A 11 5.40 11.24 9.67
CA TYR A 11 5.51 9.79 9.51
C TYR A 11 5.09 9.34 8.10
N LEU A 12 4.06 9.95 7.51
CA LEU A 12 3.63 9.67 6.15
C LEU A 12 4.76 9.94 5.16
N ARG A 13 5.45 11.08 5.29
CA ARG A 13 6.58 11.46 4.42
C ARG A 13 7.73 10.44 4.51
N GLU A 14 8.10 10.02 5.71
CA GLU A 14 9.15 9.01 5.91
C GLU A 14 8.75 7.67 5.27
N ALA A 15 7.51 7.22 5.49
CA ALA A 15 6.99 5.99 4.91
C ALA A 15 6.94 6.03 3.37
N VAL A 16 6.60 7.19 2.79
CA VAL A 16 6.65 7.43 1.33
C VAL A 16 8.07 7.28 0.77
N GLY A 17 9.08 7.83 1.46
CA GLY A 17 10.48 7.67 1.05
C GLY A 17 10.96 6.21 1.10
N ILE A 18 10.54 5.46 2.12
CA ILE A 18 10.84 4.02 2.22
C ILE A 18 10.11 3.23 1.12
N LEU A 19 8.84 3.55 0.84
CA LEU A 19 8.07 2.94 -0.23
C LEU A 19 8.75 3.15 -1.60
N GLN A 20 9.15 4.39 -1.91
CA GLN A 20 9.86 4.72 -3.15
C GLN A 20 11.13 3.88 -3.29
N THR A 21 12.01 3.90 -2.29
CA THR A 21 13.27 3.14 -2.31
C THR A 21 13.00 1.64 -2.49
N SER A 22 11.98 1.10 -1.83
CA SER A 22 11.63 -0.31 -1.91
C SER A 22 11.08 -0.71 -3.29
N LEU A 23 10.34 0.19 -3.94
CA LEU A 23 9.86 0.00 -5.31
C LEU A 23 11.02 -0.02 -6.32
N GLU A 24 11.97 0.90 -6.20
CA GLU A 24 13.17 0.94 -7.04
C GLU A 24 13.96 -0.37 -6.94
N LEU A 25 14.14 -0.89 -5.72
CA LEU A 25 14.82 -2.17 -5.48
C LEU A 25 14.03 -3.37 -6.01
N GLY A 26 12.72 -3.41 -5.74
CA GLY A 26 11.80 -4.49 -6.13
C GLY A 26 11.58 -4.63 -7.62
N ARG A 27 11.60 -3.50 -8.36
CA ARG A 27 11.60 -3.49 -9.84
C ARG A 27 12.98 -3.76 -10.43
N GLY A 28 14.03 -3.52 -9.64
CA GLY A 28 15.42 -3.69 -10.03
C GLY A 28 15.95 -5.11 -9.77
N LYS A 29 17.13 -5.16 -9.15
CA LYS A 29 17.90 -6.40 -8.98
C LYS A 29 17.52 -7.20 -7.72
N GLN A 30 16.63 -6.66 -6.87
CA GLN A 30 16.28 -7.25 -5.58
C GLN A 30 14.77 -7.48 -5.51
N PRO A 31 14.24 -8.42 -6.32
CA PRO A 31 12.80 -8.61 -6.49
C PRO A 31 12.07 -8.91 -5.18
N GLU A 32 12.74 -9.44 -4.16
CA GLU A 32 12.24 -9.69 -2.81
C GLU A 32 11.73 -8.44 -2.08
N PHE A 33 12.16 -7.24 -2.49
CA PHE A 33 11.72 -5.99 -1.89
C PHE A 33 10.24 -5.68 -2.11
N TYR A 34 9.54 -6.39 -2.99
CA TYR A 34 8.08 -6.31 -3.06
C TYR A 34 7.40 -6.62 -1.72
N ARG A 35 8.02 -7.42 -0.85
CA ARG A 35 7.49 -7.68 0.50
C ARG A 35 7.60 -6.46 1.40
N VAL A 36 8.68 -5.69 1.25
CA VAL A 36 8.84 -4.41 1.95
C VAL A 36 7.82 -3.40 1.41
N VAL A 37 7.58 -3.38 0.10
CA VAL A 37 6.49 -2.60 -0.52
C VAL A 37 5.14 -2.97 0.09
N ALA A 38 4.81 -4.26 0.22
CA ALA A 38 3.58 -4.70 0.86
C ALA A 38 3.50 -4.26 2.34
N ALA A 39 4.60 -4.29 3.08
CA ALA A 39 4.64 -3.81 4.47
C ALA A 39 4.39 -2.30 4.56
N GLN A 40 4.99 -1.50 3.67
CA GLN A 40 4.73 -0.06 3.60
C GLN A 40 3.28 0.22 3.19
N LEU A 41 2.74 -0.49 2.20
CA LEU A 41 1.34 -0.38 1.81
C LEU A 41 0.39 -0.72 2.96
N ARG A 42 0.71 -1.73 3.78
CA ARG A 42 -0.07 -2.04 4.99
C ARG A 42 -0.07 -0.84 5.92
N LEU A 43 1.10 -0.38 6.34
CA LEU A 43 1.30 0.78 7.23
C LEU A 43 0.57 2.04 6.73
N LEU A 44 0.66 2.31 5.43
CA LEU A 44 0.10 3.50 4.80
C LEU A 44 -1.43 3.43 4.70
N LEU A 45 -2.00 2.27 4.32
CA LEU A 45 -3.38 2.19 3.84
C LEU A 45 -4.33 1.39 4.72
N CYS A 46 -3.85 0.34 5.39
CA CYS A 46 -4.75 -0.65 5.98
C CYS A 46 -4.22 -1.33 7.24
N ASP A 47 -3.32 -0.67 7.96
CA ASP A 47 -2.73 -1.20 9.18
C ASP A 47 -3.74 -1.17 10.33
N THR A 48 -3.64 -2.16 11.19
CA THR A 48 -4.59 -2.33 12.28
C THR A 48 -3.88 -2.86 13.51
N THR A 49 -4.23 -2.35 14.69
CA THR A 49 -3.73 -2.89 15.95
C THR A 49 -4.88 -3.37 16.82
N ARG A 50 -4.59 -4.30 17.75
CA ARG A 50 -5.57 -4.76 18.73
C ARG A 50 -5.39 -3.95 20.01
N ARG A 51 -6.39 -3.14 20.36
CA ARG A 51 -6.44 -2.35 21.60
C ARG A 51 -7.73 -2.65 22.33
N HIS A 52 -7.63 -2.96 23.63
CA HIS A 52 -8.78 -3.30 24.48
C HIS A 52 -9.77 -4.31 23.85
N ASN A 53 -9.23 -5.35 23.22
CA ASN A 53 -9.99 -6.40 22.54
C ASN A 53 -10.79 -5.93 21.29
N ARG A 54 -10.53 -4.73 20.77
CA ARG A 54 -11.07 -4.21 19.51
C ARG A 54 -9.95 -4.02 18.49
N MET A 55 -10.28 -4.20 17.22
CA MET A 55 -9.38 -3.86 16.13
C MET A 55 -9.55 -2.37 15.83
N GLU A 56 -8.47 -1.61 15.90
CA GLU A 56 -8.42 -0.19 15.57
C GLU A 56 -7.60 0.01 14.30
N ASP A 57 -8.12 0.84 13.38
CA ASP A 57 -7.38 1.26 12.19
C ASP A 57 -6.28 2.25 12.62
N ILE A 58 -5.05 1.93 12.23
CA ILE A 58 -3.88 2.75 12.54
C ILE A 58 -3.09 3.17 11.30
N ALA A 59 -3.69 3.07 10.12
CA ALA A 59 -3.07 3.47 8.87
C ALA A 59 -2.71 4.97 8.85
N LEU A 60 -1.57 5.30 8.25
CA LEU A 60 -1.06 6.68 8.24
C LEU A 60 -1.82 7.60 7.29
N ALA A 61 -2.14 7.15 6.08
CA ALA A 61 -2.79 7.99 5.06
C ALA A 61 -4.16 8.55 5.52
N PRO A 62 -5.12 7.74 6.02
CA PRO A 62 -6.41 8.28 6.48
C PRO A 62 -6.30 9.16 7.74
N ARG A 63 -5.20 9.07 8.50
CA ARG A 63 -4.92 9.96 9.63
C ARG A 63 -4.38 11.32 9.18
N ALA A 64 -3.45 11.32 8.24
CA ALA A 64 -2.85 12.53 7.70
C ALA A 64 -3.81 13.30 6.77
N ALA A 65 -4.66 12.58 6.04
CA ALA A 65 -5.68 13.13 5.14
C ALA A 65 -7.02 12.42 5.31
N PRO A 66 -7.84 12.81 6.30
CA PRO A 66 -9.18 12.27 6.48
C PRO A 66 -10.03 12.47 5.22
N GLY A 67 -10.66 11.40 4.73
CA GLY A 67 -11.47 11.44 3.52
C GLY A 67 -10.69 11.27 2.21
N TRP A 68 -9.37 11.06 2.28
CA TRP A 68 -8.58 10.75 1.08
C TRP A 68 -9.08 9.48 0.39
N GLY A 69 -9.09 9.54 -0.94
CA GLY A 69 -9.64 8.52 -1.82
C GLY A 69 -8.78 8.33 -3.06
N LEU A 70 -8.97 7.19 -3.71
CA LEU A 70 -8.13 6.72 -4.81
C LEU A 70 -8.98 6.33 -6.02
N HIS A 71 -8.42 6.50 -7.22
CA HIS A 71 -9.04 6.10 -8.47
C HIS A 71 -9.33 4.58 -8.51
N PRO A 72 -10.50 4.15 -9.00
CA PRO A 72 -10.92 2.77 -9.01
C PRO A 72 -10.09 1.91 -9.95
N LEU A 73 -10.04 0.61 -9.67
CA LEU A 73 -9.44 -0.41 -10.52
C LEU A 73 -10.47 -0.85 -11.58
N VAL A 74 -10.18 -0.56 -12.84
CA VAL A 74 -11.02 -0.91 -14.00
C VAL A 74 -10.12 -1.63 -15.01
N GLU A 75 -10.54 -2.82 -15.47
CA GLU A 75 -9.79 -3.61 -16.46
C GLU A 75 -8.30 -3.78 -16.10
N ASN A 76 -8.04 -4.04 -14.82
CA ASN A 76 -6.70 -4.24 -14.25
C ASN A 76 -5.79 -3.01 -14.24
N ARG A 77 -6.35 -1.79 -14.33
CA ARG A 77 -5.60 -0.52 -14.22
C ARG A 77 -6.37 0.47 -13.34
N PHE A 78 -5.65 1.33 -12.64
CA PHE A 78 -6.26 2.43 -11.89
C PHE A 78 -6.66 3.55 -12.85
N ASP A 79 -7.95 3.87 -12.91
CA ASP A 79 -8.52 4.76 -13.92
C ASP A 79 -8.72 6.18 -13.38
N ALA A 80 -7.76 7.06 -13.68
CA ALA A 80 -7.79 8.46 -13.25
C ALA A 80 -8.95 9.29 -13.85
N SER A 81 -9.68 8.77 -14.84
CA SER A 81 -10.86 9.45 -15.41
C SER A 81 -12.13 9.25 -14.58
N ARG A 82 -12.11 8.32 -13.62
CA ARG A 82 -13.25 7.96 -12.77
C ARG A 82 -13.20 8.69 -11.44
N GLU A 83 -14.37 8.79 -10.81
CA GLU A 83 -14.48 9.33 -9.46
C GLU A 83 -13.67 8.49 -8.46
N ARG A 84 -12.96 9.18 -7.58
CA ARG A 84 -12.16 8.56 -6.52
C ARG A 84 -13.08 7.84 -5.53
N LEU A 85 -12.69 6.64 -5.14
CA LEU A 85 -13.37 5.87 -4.12
C LEU A 85 -12.82 6.20 -2.73
N PRO A 86 -13.66 6.19 -1.68
CA PRO A 86 -13.17 6.15 -0.31
C PRO A 86 -12.18 5.01 -0.10
N LEU A 87 -11.13 5.23 0.69
CA LEU A 87 -10.04 4.25 0.87
C LEU A 87 -10.54 2.85 1.27
N ALA A 88 -11.57 2.77 2.12
CA ALA A 88 -12.16 1.49 2.53
C ALA A 88 -12.74 0.70 1.35
N ASP A 89 -13.48 1.37 0.47
CA ASP A 89 -14.08 0.77 -0.72
C ASP A 89 -13.02 0.44 -1.77
N TRP A 90 -12.03 1.34 -1.93
CA TRP A 90 -10.90 1.11 -2.82
C TRP A 90 -10.13 -0.17 -2.44
N LEU A 91 -9.85 -0.34 -1.15
CA LEU A 91 -9.18 -1.53 -0.59
C LEU A 91 -10.01 -2.82 -0.70
N ALA A 92 -11.33 -2.71 -0.84
CA ALA A 92 -12.25 -3.83 -1.02
C ALA A 92 -12.39 -4.27 -2.47
N GLN A 93 -11.82 -3.54 -3.43
CA GLN A 93 -11.88 -3.91 -4.85
C GLN A 93 -11.22 -5.26 -5.12
N PRO A 94 -11.85 -6.12 -5.95
CA PRO A 94 -11.31 -7.42 -6.31
C PRO A 94 -10.14 -7.29 -7.28
N LEU A 95 -9.13 -8.14 -7.10
CA LEU A 95 -8.02 -8.32 -8.03
C LEU A 95 -8.28 -9.55 -8.92
N PRO A 96 -7.82 -9.54 -10.18
CA PRO A 96 -7.89 -10.67 -11.10
C PRO A 96 -6.80 -11.73 -10.77
N LEU A 97 -6.70 -12.13 -9.50
CA LEU A 97 -5.71 -13.08 -9.00
C LEU A 97 -6.37 -14.33 -8.42
N GLY A 98 -5.78 -15.49 -8.70
CA GLY A 98 -6.21 -16.81 -8.20
C GLY A 98 -7.06 -17.63 -9.18
N ARG A 99 -6.89 -18.96 -9.15
CA ARG A 99 -7.69 -19.92 -9.96
C ARG A 99 -9.07 -20.19 -9.36
N ASP A 100 -9.20 -20.04 -8.04
CA ASP A 100 -10.44 -20.27 -7.28
C ASP A 100 -11.03 -18.94 -6.81
N GLN A 101 -12.31 -18.73 -7.13
CA GLN A 101 -13.02 -17.45 -7.16
C GLN A 101 -13.31 -16.79 -5.80
N ALA A 102 -12.53 -17.08 -4.75
CA ALA A 102 -12.55 -16.25 -3.55
C ALA A 102 -11.86 -14.92 -3.87
N ARG A 103 -12.60 -13.97 -4.47
CA ARG A 103 -12.14 -12.65 -4.95
C ARG A 103 -11.12 -12.05 -4.00
N LEU A 104 -9.84 -12.20 -4.33
CA LEU A 104 -8.74 -11.64 -3.56
C LEU A 104 -8.86 -10.12 -3.67
N THR A 105 -9.09 -9.41 -2.58
CA THR A 105 -9.16 -7.95 -2.60
C THR A 105 -7.77 -7.33 -2.49
N ILE A 106 -7.65 -6.05 -2.86
CA ILE A 106 -6.41 -5.28 -2.67
C ILE A 106 -5.92 -5.38 -1.22
N ARG A 107 -6.80 -5.14 -0.23
CA ARG A 107 -6.47 -5.28 1.20
C ARG A 107 -5.94 -6.68 1.52
N ARG A 108 -6.62 -7.71 1.03
CA ARG A 108 -6.25 -9.09 1.35
C ARG A 108 -4.93 -9.47 0.72
N LEU A 109 -4.62 -9.02 -0.49
CA LEU A 109 -3.31 -9.22 -1.11
C LEU A 109 -2.20 -8.55 -0.28
N ILE A 110 -2.33 -7.26 0.03
CA ILE A 110 -1.34 -6.50 0.82
C ILE A 110 -1.07 -7.20 2.14
N ARG A 111 -2.13 -7.57 2.86
CA ARG A 111 -2.02 -8.26 4.14
C ARG A 111 -1.47 -9.67 4.02
N GLN A 112 -1.83 -10.42 2.98
CA GLN A 112 -1.27 -11.76 2.77
C GLN A 112 0.24 -11.68 2.59
N VAL A 113 0.73 -10.83 1.68
CA VAL A 113 2.18 -10.70 1.47
C VAL A 113 2.87 -10.17 2.73
N CYS A 114 2.30 -9.17 3.41
CA CYS A 114 2.92 -8.62 4.61
C CYS A 114 2.90 -9.58 5.83
N ASP A 115 1.76 -10.19 6.14
CA ASP A 115 1.55 -10.97 7.37
C ASP A 115 2.04 -12.43 7.19
N GLN A 116 2.07 -12.94 5.96
CA GLN A 116 2.38 -14.35 5.67
C GLN A 116 3.75 -14.60 5.04
N ASP A 117 4.37 -13.56 4.46
CA ASP A 117 5.75 -13.59 3.97
C ASP A 117 6.67 -12.74 4.85
N GLY A 118 6.34 -12.63 6.15
CA GLY A 118 7.23 -12.17 7.23
C GLY A 118 7.80 -10.75 7.12
N GLY A 119 7.30 -9.90 6.21
CA GLY A 119 7.98 -8.66 5.87
C GLY A 119 9.38 -8.94 5.29
N ALA A 120 10.45 -8.55 6.00
CA ALA A 120 11.83 -8.87 5.61
C ALA A 120 12.23 -10.34 5.87
N HIS A 121 11.37 -11.13 6.55
CA HIS A 121 11.61 -12.53 6.84
C HIS A 121 11.02 -13.44 5.75
N VAL A 122 11.76 -14.46 5.32
CA VAL A 122 11.31 -15.40 4.28
C VAL A 122 10.84 -16.70 4.97
N ASP A 123 9.53 -16.94 4.99
CA ASP A 123 8.96 -18.22 5.41
C ASP A 123 8.90 -19.19 4.21
N LEU A 124 9.23 -20.47 4.44
CA LEU A 124 9.10 -21.53 3.45
C LEU A 124 7.61 -21.90 3.31
N LYS A 125 6.98 -21.52 2.18
CA LYS A 125 5.64 -21.97 1.78
C LYS A 125 5.64 -22.48 0.34
N GLU A 126 4.85 -23.50 0.10
CA GLU A 126 4.60 -24.04 -1.24
C GLU A 126 3.56 -23.17 -1.95
N TRP A 127 4.02 -22.16 -2.69
CA TRP A 127 3.18 -21.42 -3.64
C TRP A 127 3.50 -21.93 -5.04
N ASP A 128 2.49 -21.98 -5.92
CA ASP A 128 2.74 -22.12 -7.36
C ASP A 128 3.58 -20.90 -7.79
N ALA A 129 4.72 -21.12 -8.45
CA ALA A 129 5.64 -20.06 -8.85
C ALA A 129 4.94 -18.98 -9.70
N GLY A 130 3.95 -19.37 -10.52
CA GLY A 130 3.15 -18.44 -11.31
C GLY A 130 2.22 -17.55 -10.47
N ASP A 131 1.75 -18.02 -9.31
CA ASP A 131 0.94 -17.21 -8.39
C ASP A 131 1.81 -16.20 -7.62
N LEU A 132 3.05 -16.59 -7.27
CA LEU A 132 4.01 -15.70 -6.60
C LEU A 132 4.42 -14.51 -7.48
N ASP A 133 4.79 -14.77 -8.74
CA ASP A 133 5.16 -13.71 -9.68
C ASP A 133 3.99 -12.74 -9.93
N ALA A 134 2.78 -13.27 -10.14
CA ALA A 134 1.61 -12.42 -10.33
C ALA A 134 1.32 -11.54 -9.10
N ARG A 135 1.40 -12.09 -7.89
CA ARG A 135 1.25 -11.32 -6.64
C ARG A 135 2.32 -10.24 -6.49
N ARG A 136 3.58 -10.55 -6.82
CA ARG A 136 4.67 -9.57 -6.83
C ARG A 136 4.33 -8.41 -7.75
N GLU A 137 3.97 -8.69 -9.00
CA GLU A 137 3.65 -7.65 -9.98
C GLU A 137 2.49 -6.77 -9.53
N TRP A 138 1.45 -7.36 -8.92
CA TRP A 138 0.35 -6.58 -8.35
C TRP A 138 0.78 -5.71 -7.18
N ILE A 139 1.58 -6.21 -6.24
CA ILE A 139 2.08 -5.41 -5.12
C ILE A 139 2.92 -4.23 -5.61
N LEU A 140 3.81 -4.47 -6.56
CA LEU A 140 4.65 -3.40 -7.13
C LEU A 140 3.80 -2.38 -7.88
N GLY A 141 2.85 -2.82 -8.72
CA GLY A 141 1.96 -1.92 -9.46
C GLY A 141 1.02 -1.11 -8.55
N ILE A 142 0.50 -1.72 -7.48
CA ILE A 142 -0.25 -1.00 -6.43
C ILE A 142 0.66 0.02 -5.76
N GLY A 143 1.88 -0.36 -5.41
CA GLY A 143 2.86 0.51 -4.77
C GLY A 143 3.21 1.73 -5.62
N GLU A 144 3.48 1.55 -6.92
CA GLU A 144 3.78 2.63 -7.87
C GLU A 144 2.63 3.63 -7.97
N TYR A 145 1.40 3.11 -8.12
CA TYR A 145 0.22 3.95 -8.17
C TYR A 145 0.00 4.75 -6.87
N VAL A 146 0.05 4.07 -5.72
CA VAL A 146 -0.14 4.69 -4.40
C VAL A 146 0.97 5.70 -4.12
N LEU A 147 2.21 5.43 -4.52
CA LEU A 147 3.33 6.37 -4.36
C LEU A 147 3.02 7.68 -5.08
N GLY A 148 2.63 7.64 -6.36
CA GLY A 148 2.31 8.86 -7.11
C GLY A 148 1.18 9.67 -6.48
N GLU A 149 0.14 9.00 -5.98
CA GLU A 149 -0.99 9.65 -5.30
C GLU A 149 -0.60 10.26 -3.95
N LEU A 150 0.29 9.61 -3.19
CA LEU A 150 0.81 10.13 -1.92
C LEU A 150 1.80 11.28 -2.11
N GLU A 151 2.63 11.24 -3.16
CA GLU A 151 3.50 12.35 -3.52
C GLU A 151 2.68 13.60 -3.90
N ALA A 152 1.61 13.42 -4.68
CA ALA A 152 0.69 14.51 -5.01
C ALA A 152 0.01 15.07 -3.75
N LEU A 153 -0.47 14.20 -2.86
CA LEU A 153 -1.07 14.59 -1.59
C LEU A 153 -0.10 15.40 -0.71
N LEU A 154 1.15 14.95 -0.57
CA LEU A 154 2.18 15.65 0.20
C LEU A 154 2.53 17.01 -0.42
N ALA A 155 2.59 17.09 -1.75
CA ALA A 155 2.80 18.35 -2.45
C ALA A 155 1.66 19.36 -2.22
N GLU A 156 0.40 18.91 -2.25
CA GLU A 156 -0.77 19.74 -1.91
C GLU A 156 -0.73 20.24 -0.46
N MET A 157 -0.15 19.45 0.44
CA MET A 157 0.09 19.83 1.84
C MET A 157 1.31 20.75 2.03
N GLY A 158 2.05 21.08 0.96
CA GLY A 158 3.20 21.99 1.00
C GLY A 158 4.55 21.32 1.27
N TYR A 159 4.66 19.99 1.17
CA TYR A 159 5.92 19.26 1.33
C TYR A 159 6.51 18.95 -0.05
N GLN A 160 7.70 19.50 -0.34
CA GLN A 160 8.39 19.25 -1.62
C GLN A 160 9.45 18.14 -1.51
N LYS A 161 9.66 17.44 -2.62
CA LYS A 161 10.54 16.28 -2.77
C LYS A 161 12.03 16.57 -2.46
N ASP A 162 12.44 17.84 -2.51
CA ASP A 162 13.84 18.27 -2.33
C ASP A 162 14.31 18.35 -0.86
N GLU A 163 13.43 18.16 0.12
CA GLU A 163 13.82 18.10 1.55
C GLU A 163 14.30 16.71 2.01
N LEU A 164 14.43 15.75 1.08
CA LEU A 164 14.75 14.33 1.37
C LEU A 164 16.19 13.92 1.00
N ARG A 165 17.12 14.88 0.83
CA ARG A 165 18.54 14.60 0.54
C ARG A 165 19.45 14.88 1.72
#